data_AF-A0A2S7KYA9-F1
#
_entry.id   AF-A0A2S7KYA9-F1
#
_cell.length_a   1.000
_cell.length_b   1.000
_cell.length_c   1.000
_cell.angle_alpha   90.00
_cell.angle_beta   90.00
_cell.angle_gamma   90.00
#
_symmetry.space_group_name_H-M   'P 1'
#
loop_
_entity.id
_entity.type
_entity.pdbx_description
1 polymer ?
#
loop_
_entity_poly.entity_id
_entity_poly.type
_entity_poly.pdbx_seq_one_letter_code
_entity_poly.pdbx_strand_id
1 'polypeptide(L)' 'MEDQVIEVDVEKGKEKTILKLRKLNFYESVNKREFEFLTNLFDLRVYLTALYKIKWQINLFFKQLKQKFF' A
#
# COMPACT_ATOMS: atom_id res chain seq x y z
N MET A 1 4.47 8.98 -11.39
CA MET A 1 4.71 8.10 -10.22
C MET A 1 5.75 8.78 -9.38
N GLU A 2 5.44 9.06 -8.13
CA GLU A 2 6.32 9.81 -7.22
C GLU A 2 6.74 8.90 -6.06
N ASP A 3 8.02 8.93 -5.70
CA ASP A 3 8.61 8.14 -4.61
C ASP A 3 9.34 9.10 -3.68
N GLN A 4 8.88 9.16 -2.43
CA GLN A 4 9.43 10.04 -1.41
C GLN A 4 9.71 9.23 -0.14
N VAL A 5 10.83 9.52 0.52
CA VAL A 5 11.10 9.02 1.87
C VAL A 5 10.68 10.10 2.85
N ILE A 6 9.84 9.72 3.82
CA ILE A 6 9.33 10.61 4.85
C ILE A 6 9.76 10.11 6.23
N GLU A 7 9.86 11.03 7.17
CA GLU A 7 10.10 10.72 8.59
C GLU A 7 8.84 11.07 9.38
N VAL A 8 8.43 10.15 10.25
CA VAL A 8 7.24 10.31 11.09
C VAL A 8 7.65 10.14 12.54
N ASP A 9 7.36 11.14 13.35
CA ASP A 9 7.49 11.06 14.80
C ASP A 9 6.37 10.18 15.34
N VAL A 10 6.76 9.06 15.95
CA VAL A 10 5.83 8.16 16.64
C VAL A 10 6.09 8.23 18.14
N GLU A 11 5.07 8.70 18.86
CA GLU A 11 5.03 8.67 20.32
C GLU A 11 4.45 7.34 20.78
N LYS A 12 5.26 6.52 21.46
CA LYS A 12 4.81 5.27 22.09
C LYS A 12 5.05 5.36 23.60
N GLY A 13 4.06 5.89 24.31
CA GLY A 13 4.18 6.15 25.75
C GLY A 13 5.13 7.33 26.01
N LYS A 14 6.25 7.09 26.72
CA LYS A 14 7.26 8.12 27.00
C LYS A 14 8.37 8.18 25.94
N GLU A 15 8.41 7.24 25.00
CA GLU A 15 9.46 7.16 23.98
C GLU A 15 9.00 7.82 22.68
N LYS A 16 9.82 8.75 22.17
CA LYS A 16 9.70 9.33 20.84
C LYS A 16 10.65 8.59 19.91
N THR A 17 10.12 7.97 18.88
CA THR A 17 10.92 7.29 17.85
C THR A 17 10.61 7.88 16.49
N ILE A 18 11.65 8.22 15.74
CA ILE A 18 11.52 8.66 14.35
C ILE A 18 11.47 7.40 13.47
N LEU A 19 10.35 7.19 12.79
CA LEU A 19 10.22 6.12 11.80
C LEU A 19 10.42 6.68 10.40
N LYS A 20 11.34 6.05 9.67
CA LYS A 20 11.49 6.27 8.23
C LYS A 20 10.47 5.43 7.48
N LEU A 21 9.66 6.07 6.65
CA LEU A 21 8.71 5.43 5.76
C LEU A 21 8.97 5.90 4.32
N ARG A 22 8.55 5.10 3.36
CA ARG A 22 8.48 5.46 1.94
C ARG A 22 7.02 5.71 1.57
N LYS A 23 6.76 6.89 1.01
CA LYS A 23 5.51 7.29 0.38
C LYS A 23 5.62 7.11 -1.13
N LEU A 24 4.62 6.47 -1.73
CA LEU A 24 4.56 6.21 -3.17
C LEU A 24 3.22 6.64 -3.73
N ASN A 25 3.24 7.51 -4.74
CA ASN A 25 2.03 7.98 -5.41
C ASN A 25 1.95 7.37 -6.81
N PHE A 26 0.85 6.63 -7.04
CA PHE A 26 0.55 5.97 -8.29
C PHE A 26 -0.77 6.49 -8.87
N TYR A 27 -0.71 7.00 -10.10
CA TYR A 27 -1.89 7.40 -10.84
C TYR A 27 -2.36 6.26 -11.74
N GLU A 28 -3.58 5.77 -11.52
CA GLU A 28 -4.23 4.82 -12.41
C GLU A 28 -5.10 5.57 -13.42
N SER A 29 -4.67 5.57 -14.69
CA SER A 29 -5.37 6.27 -15.77
C SER A 29 -6.74 5.69 -16.10
N VAL A 30 -6.93 4.38 -15.90
CA VAL A 30 -8.17 3.66 -16.26
C VAL A 30 -9.35 4.14 -15.42
N ASN A 31 -9.17 4.23 -14.11
CA ASN A 31 -10.21 4.68 -13.19
C ASN A 31 -10.08 6.16 -12.81
N LYS A 32 -9.08 6.87 -13.35
CA LYS A 32 -8.70 8.25 -13.00
C LYS A 32 -8.56 8.44 -11.49
N ARG A 33 -7.85 7.52 -10.84
CA ARG A 33 -7.66 7.53 -9.38
C ARG A 33 -6.19 7.60 -9.03
N GLU A 34 -5.91 8.41 -8.02
CA GLU A 34 -4.61 8.45 -7.36
C GLU A 34 -4.61 7.50 -6.18
N PHE A 35 -3.53 6.75 -6.05
CA PHE A 35 -3.27 5.86 -4.94
C PHE A 35 -2.00 6.33 -4.25
N GLU A 36 -2.11 6.63 -2.96
CA GLU A 36 -0.96 6.85 -2.10
C GLU A 36 -0.71 5.60 -1.27
N PHE A 37 0.54 5.16 -1.24
CA PHE A 37 1.00 4.03 -0.44
C PHE A 37 2.05 4.50 0.56
N LEU A 38 1.97 3.99 1.78
CA LEU A 38 2.98 4.17 2.83
C LEU A 38 3.54 2.80 3.21
N THR A 39 4.87 2.67 3.22
CA THR A 39 5.54 1.41 3.53
C THR A 39 6.85 1.64 4.28
N ASN A 40 7.21 0.75 5.19
CA ASN A 40 8.54 0.73 5.80
C ASN A 40 9.52 -0.20 5.03
N LEU A 41 9.07 -0.83 3.94
CA LEU A 41 9.86 -1.76 3.14
C LEU A 41 10.55 -1.01 2.00
N PHE A 42 11.81 -0.64 2.23
CA PHE A 42 12.61 0.13 1.29
C PHE A 42 13.15 -0.68 0.10
N ASP A 43 13.28 -2.00 0.24
CA ASP A 43 13.86 -2.87 -0.79
C ASP A 43 12.86 -3.28 -1.89
N LEU A 44 11.56 -3.15 -1.63
CA LEU A 44 10.51 -3.76 -2.46
C LEU A 44 9.88 -2.79 -3.50
N ARG A 45 10.61 -1.78 -3.96
CA ARG A 45 10.08 -0.70 -4.83
C ARG A 45 9.30 -1.22 -6.06
N VAL A 46 9.76 -2.32 -6.67
CA VAL A 46 9.13 -2.94 -7.86
C VAL A 46 7.85 -3.71 -7.53
N TYR A 47 7.69 -4.17 -6.29
CA TYR A 47 6.64 -5.12 -5.92
C TYR A 47 5.36 -4.46 -5.42
N LEU A 48 5.33 -3.16 -5.11
CA LEU A 48 4.10 -2.51 -4.61
C LEU A 48 2.92 -2.63 -5.60
N THR A 49 3.17 -2.44 -6.89
CA THR A 49 2.16 -2.62 -7.93
C THR A 49 1.66 -4.07 -7.99
N ALA A 50 2.55 -5.04 -7.76
CA ALA A 50 2.19 -6.46 -7.70
C ALA A 50 1.39 -6.79 -6.43
N LEU A 51 1.77 -6.25 -5.28
CA LEU A 51 1.04 -6.35 -4.01
C LEU A 51 -0.39 -5.80 -4.14
N TYR A 52 -0.56 -4.67 -4.82
CA TYR A 52 -1.88 -4.11 -5.12
C TYR A 52 -2.72 -5.05 -5.98
N LYS A 53 -2.14 -5.63 -7.04
CA LYS A 53 -2.82 -6.63 -7.88
C LYS A 53 -3.23 -7.87 -7.09
N ILE A 54 -2.35 -8.36 -6.21
CA ILE A 54 -2.64 -9.52 -5.35
C ILE A 54 -3.79 -9.22 -4.39
N LYS A 55 -3.80 -8.05 -3.75
CA LYS A 55 -4.91 -7.59 -2.89
C LYS A 55 -6.25 -7.61 -3.65
N TRP A 56 -6.28 -7.15 -4.90
CA TRP A 56 -7.48 -7.21 -5.73
C TRP A 56 -7.91 -8.63 -6.08
N GLN A 57 -6.96 -9.50 -6.43
CA GLN A 57 -7.24 -10.91 -6.72
C GLN A 57 -7.87 -11.62 -5.51
N ILE A 58 -7.38 -11.35 -4.30
CA ILE A 58 -7.96 -11.89 -3.06
C ILE A 58 -9.42 -11.43 -2.89
N ASN A 59 -9.69 -10.14 -3.09
CA ASN A 59 -11.06 -9.62 -3.01
C ASN A 59 -12.00 -10.26 -4.05
N LEU A 60 -11.52 -10.43 -5.28
CA LEU A 60 -12.29 -11.07 -6.35
C LEU A 60 -12.54 -12.55 -6.04
N PHE A 61 -11.53 -13.25 -5.51
CA PHE A 61 -11.65 -14.64 -5.09
C PHE A 61 -12.72 -14.82 -4.02
N PHE A 62 -12.71 -13.99 -2.97
CA PHE A 62 -13.75 -14.05 -1.93
C PHE A 62 -15.14 -13.67 -2.44
N LYS A 63 -15.24 -12.73 -3.39
CA LYS A 63 -16.51 -12.41 -4.05
C LYS A 63 -17.06 -13.61 -4.82
N GLN A 64 -16.21 -14.30 -5.57
CA GLN A 64 -16.58 -15.50 -6.32
C GLN A 64 -16.95 -16.67 -5.39
N LEU A 65 -16.20 -16.88 -4.31
CA LEU A 65 -16.51 -17.91 -3.30
C LEU A 65 -17.90 -17.71 -2.71
N LYS A 66 -18.22 -16.47 -2.31
CA LYS A 66 -19.55 -16.15 -1.76
C LYS A 66 -20.67 -16.34 -2.78
N GLN A 67 -20.44 -16.11 -4.06
CA GLN A 67 -21.45 -16.25 -5.11
C GLN A 67 -21.66 -17.71 -5.56
N LYS A 68 -20.66 -18.59 -5.37
CA LYS A 68 -20.71 -19.99 -5.82
C LYS A 68 -21.09 -20.99 -4.72
N PHE A 69 -20.84 -20.66 -3.46
CA PHE A 69 -21.00 -21.60 -2.34
C PHE A 69 -22.05 -21.15 -1.30
N PHE A 70 -22.63 -19.96 -1.45
CA PHE A 70 -23.78 -19.46 -0.70
C PHE A 70 -24.84 -18.97 -1.69
#